data_AF-A0A924VG24-F1
#
_entry.id   AF-A0A924VG24-F1
#
_cell.length_a   1.000
_cell.length_b   1.000
_cell.length_c   1.000
_cell.angle_alpha   90.00
_cell.angle_beta   90.00
_cell.angle_gamma   90.00
#
_symmetry.space_group_name_H-M   'P 1'
#
loop_
_entity.id
_entity.type
_entity.pdbx_description
1 polymer ?
#
loop_
_entity_poly.entity_id
_entity_poly.type
_entity_poly.pdbx_seq_one_letter_code
_entity_poly.pdbx_strand_id
1 'polypeptide(L)'
;MKKVLLSGSLLLFIIAICFAAQPDGAWKGYVEGQYNMTVTLKSEGDKLTGALAIVDNNPKSENPEDTQYSPYVAAQMGKNVINDGKIKGDIISFTCLFNGKPIAYKGTIEGDKLVLTTTYNSQNVKATLKRAK
;
A
#
# COMPACT_ATOMS: atom_id res chain seq x y z
N MET A 1 31.73 13.79 -59.27
CA MET A 1 31.64 13.04 -57.99
C MET A 1 31.00 13.94 -56.94
N LYS A 2 29.67 13.90 -56.78
CA LYS A 2 28.96 14.70 -55.77
C LYS A 2 28.78 13.82 -54.53
N LYS A 3 29.48 14.15 -53.44
CA LYS A 3 29.36 13.45 -52.16
C LYS A 3 28.03 13.86 -51.52
N VAL A 4 27.06 12.97 -51.53
CA VAL A 4 25.81 13.13 -50.77
C VAL A 4 26.13 12.73 -49.33
N LEU A 5 26.26 13.72 -48.45
CA LEU A 5 26.39 13.49 -47.02
C LEU A 5 25.01 13.07 -46.49
N LEU A 6 24.86 11.78 -46.18
CA LEU A 6 23.76 11.28 -45.35
C LEU A 6 23.91 11.90 -43.96
N SER A 7 23.14 12.95 -43.69
CA SER A 7 22.96 13.48 -42.34
C SER A 7 22.03 12.53 -41.58
N GLY A 8 22.62 11.54 -40.92
CA GLY A 8 21.92 10.67 -39.98
C GLY A 8 21.54 11.48 -38.74
N SER A 9 20.31 11.99 -38.71
CA SER A 9 19.73 12.56 -37.49
C SER A 9 19.50 11.43 -36.49
N LEU A 10 20.47 11.27 -35.58
CA LEU A 10 20.43 10.35 -34.48
C LEU A 10 19.32 10.81 -33.51
N LEU A 11 18.14 10.20 -33.64
CA LEU A 11 17.05 10.37 -32.70
C LEU A 11 17.47 9.72 -31.37
N LEU A 12 18.01 10.52 -30.45
CA LEU A 12 18.33 10.10 -29.08
C LEU A 12 17.01 9.85 -28.34
N PHE A 13 16.48 8.62 -28.41
CA PHE A 13 15.49 8.14 -27.45
C PHE A 13 16.21 7.96 -26.10
N ILE A 14 16.26 9.03 -25.30
CA ILE A 14 16.54 8.90 -23.87
C ILE A 14 15.32 8.23 -23.27
N ILE A 15 15.34 6.90 -23.18
CA ILE A 15 14.43 6.16 -22.33
C ILE A 15 14.90 6.44 -20.90
N ALA A 16 14.33 7.46 -20.28
CA ALA A 16 14.44 7.65 -18.84
C ALA A 16 13.74 6.45 -18.19
N ILE A 17 14.51 5.45 -17.79
CA ILE A 17 14.02 4.38 -16.93
C ILE A 17 13.78 5.04 -15.57
N CYS A 18 12.57 5.55 -15.35
CA CYS A 18 12.13 5.90 -14.01
C CYS A 18 12.18 4.62 -13.19
N PHE A 19 13.15 4.51 -12.30
CA PHE A 19 13.12 3.53 -11.23
C PHE A 19 11.93 3.91 -10.34
N ALA A 20 10.74 3.37 -10.66
CA ALA A 20 9.61 3.42 -9.75
C ALA A 20 10.06 2.79 -8.43
N ALA A 21 9.69 3.41 -7.30
CA ALA A 21 10.05 2.87 -6.00
C ALA A 21 9.38 1.50 -5.84
N GLN A 22 10.18 0.43 -5.75
CA GLN A 22 9.64 -0.93 -5.73
C GLN A 22 8.74 -1.11 -4.50
N PRO A 23 7.47 -1.55 -4.68
CA PRO A 23 6.53 -1.69 -3.58
C PRO A 23 6.90 -2.83 -2.63
N ASP A 24 7.73 -3.76 -3.08
CA ASP A 24 8.01 -5.01 -2.39
C ASP A 24 8.57 -4.81 -0.98
N GLY A 25 8.14 -5.67 -0.06
CA GLY A 25 8.61 -5.71 1.30
C GLY A 25 7.53 -5.43 2.33
N ALA A 26 7.95 -5.30 3.59
CA ALA A 26 7.08 -5.00 4.70
C ALA A 26 7.09 -3.50 5.01
N TRP A 27 5.92 -2.97 5.33
CA TRP A 27 5.67 -1.57 5.64
C TRP A 27 4.95 -1.51 6.98
N LYS A 28 5.40 -0.64 7.88
CA LYS A 28 4.83 -0.49 9.22
C LYS A 28 4.50 0.96 9.49
N GLY A 29 3.36 1.20 10.12
CA GLY A 29 2.90 2.55 10.39
C GLY A 29 1.89 2.58 11.51
N TYR A 30 1.52 3.80 11.88
CA TYR A 30 0.58 4.06 12.95
C TYR A 30 -0.61 4.82 12.38
N VAL A 31 -1.80 4.26 12.53
CA VAL A 31 -3.05 4.86 12.01
C VAL A 31 -3.71 5.63 13.15
N GLU A 32 -3.90 6.93 12.93
CA GLU A 32 -4.63 7.84 13.83
C GLU A 32 -4.16 7.85 15.30
N GLY A 33 -2.91 7.46 15.58
CA GLY A 33 -2.43 7.47 16.96
C GLY A 33 -2.89 6.26 17.80
N GLN A 34 -3.61 5.30 17.20
CA GLN A 34 -4.26 4.22 17.94
C GLN A 34 -3.83 2.82 17.47
N TYR A 35 -3.80 2.59 16.15
CA TYR A 35 -3.64 1.24 15.61
C TYR A 35 -2.29 1.05 14.93
N ASN A 36 -1.65 -0.08 15.21
CA ASN A 36 -0.48 -0.51 14.44
C ASN A 36 -0.95 -1.14 13.14
N MET A 37 -0.40 -0.68 12.01
CA MET A 37 -0.65 -1.24 10.69
C MET A 37 0.62 -1.85 10.13
N THR A 38 0.52 -3.08 9.62
CA THR A 38 1.57 -3.73 8.84
C THR A 38 1.02 -4.12 7.47
N VAL A 39 1.75 -3.79 6.40
CA VAL A 39 1.41 -4.16 5.04
C VAL A 39 2.62 -4.86 4.43
N THR A 40 2.44 -6.09 3.95
CA THR A 40 3.45 -6.81 3.16
C THR A 40 3.01 -6.76 1.71
N LEU A 41 3.88 -6.27 0.84
CA LEU A 41 3.62 -6.10 -0.58
C LEU A 41 4.60 -6.95 -1.39
N LYS A 42 4.10 -7.49 -2.50
CA LYS A 42 4.90 -8.17 -3.52
C LYS A 42 4.33 -7.87 -4.90
N SER A 43 5.19 -7.42 -5.80
CA SER A 43 4.90 -7.08 -7.18
C SER A 43 5.29 -8.20 -8.14
N GLU A 44 4.50 -8.35 -9.18
CA GLU A 44 4.80 -9.19 -10.35
C GLU A 44 4.25 -8.47 -11.59
N GLY A 45 5.13 -7.73 -12.28
CA GLY A 45 4.71 -6.81 -13.34
C GLY A 45 3.83 -5.68 -12.80
N ASP A 46 2.60 -5.59 -13.31
CA ASP A 46 1.59 -4.61 -12.88
C ASP A 46 0.67 -5.11 -11.75
N LYS A 47 0.83 -6.37 -11.33
CA LYS A 47 0.04 -6.98 -10.26
C LYS A 47 0.69 -6.74 -8.91
N LEU A 48 -0.15 -6.40 -7.93
CA LEU A 48 0.23 -6.29 -6.53
C LEU A 48 -0.46 -7.39 -5.72
N THR A 49 0.33 -8.14 -4.97
CA THR A 49 -0.15 -9.13 -4.01
C THR A 49 0.39 -8.80 -2.63
N GLY A 50 -0.18 -9.42 -1.59
CA GLY A 50 0.28 -9.18 -0.24
C GLY A 50 -0.78 -9.36 0.81
N ALA A 51 -0.49 -8.81 1.99
CA ALA A 51 -1.38 -8.85 3.13
C ALA A 51 -1.30 -7.57 3.94
N LEU A 52 -2.45 -7.16 4.50
CA LEU A 52 -2.59 -6.03 5.39
C LEU A 52 -3.07 -6.53 6.77
N ALA A 53 -2.50 -5.99 7.83
CA ALA A 53 -2.90 -6.28 9.21
C ALA A 53 -3.04 -4.97 10.00
N ILE A 54 -4.07 -4.90 10.84
CA ILE A 54 -4.32 -3.79 11.77
C ILE A 54 -4.47 -4.42 13.16
N VAL A 55 -3.73 -3.86 14.12
CA VAL A 55 -3.64 -4.36 15.50
C VAL A 55 -4.00 -3.21 16.47
N ASP A 56 -4.92 -3.46 17.41
CA ASP A 56 -5.12 -2.62 18.59
C ASP A 56 -3.89 -2.65 19.45
N ASN A 57 -3.53 -1.51 20.00
CA ASN A 57 -2.53 -1.47 21.06
C ASN A 57 -3.18 -1.34 22.44
N ASN A 58 -4.51 -1.24 22.52
CA ASN A 58 -5.23 -1.22 23.79
C ASN A 58 -5.26 -2.63 24.41
N PRO A 59 -4.57 -2.89 25.53
CA PRO A 59 -4.55 -4.22 26.16
C PRO A 59 -5.93 -4.68 26.66
N LYS A 60 -6.90 -3.77 26.82
CA LYS A 60 -8.29 -4.13 27.16
C LYS A 60 -9.06 -4.77 26.00
N SER A 61 -8.60 -4.58 24.76
CA SER A 61 -9.18 -5.18 23.54
C SER A 61 -8.98 -6.70 23.49
N GLU A 62 -8.03 -7.23 24.27
CA GLU A 62 -7.76 -8.66 24.41
C GLU A 62 -8.65 -9.34 25.47
N ASN A 63 -9.44 -8.59 26.25
CA ASN A 63 -10.28 -9.14 27.33
C ASN A 63 -11.78 -9.02 26.99
N PRO A 64 -12.42 -10.08 26.46
CA PRO A 64 -13.79 -10.04 25.92
C PRO A 64 -14.91 -9.92 26.98
N GLU A 65 -14.58 -9.93 28.27
CA GLU A 65 -15.53 -9.94 29.39
C GLU A 65 -15.97 -8.53 29.85
N ASP A 66 -15.29 -7.46 29.43
CA ASP A 66 -15.60 -6.07 29.83
C ASP A 66 -16.70 -5.48 28.93
N THR A 67 -17.95 -5.76 29.30
CA THR A 67 -19.18 -5.51 28.51
C THR A 67 -19.51 -4.04 28.20
N GLN A 68 -18.67 -3.07 28.60
CA GLN A 68 -18.88 -1.65 28.30
C GLN A 68 -18.11 -1.18 27.05
N TYR A 69 -17.25 -2.02 26.48
CA TYR A 69 -16.56 -1.75 25.22
C TYR A 69 -17.14 -2.66 24.13
N SER A 70 -17.96 -2.11 23.24
CA SER A 70 -18.36 -2.85 22.03
C SER A 70 -17.07 -3.09 21.22
N PRO A 71 -16.67 -4.34 20.94
CA PRO A 71 -15.39 -4.68 20.30
C PRO A 71 -15.46 -4.39 18.80
N TYR A 72 -15.69 -3.13 18.42
CA TYR A 72 -15.44 -2.70 17.07
C TYR A 72 -13.92 -2.54 16.89
N VAL A 73 -13.32 -3.60 16.32
CA VAL A 73 -12.31 -3.50 15.24
C VAL A 73 -10.85 -3.35 15.65
N ALA A 74 -10.24 -4.32 16.32
CA ALA A 74 -8.80 -4.20 16.53
C ALA A 74 -7.97 -5.48 16.69
N ALA A 75 -8.60 -6.65 16.56
CA ALA A 75 -7.89 -7.90 16.34
C ALA A 75 -8.44 -8.63 15.11
N GLN A 76 -8.29 -8.04 13.91
CA GLN A 76 -8.17 -8.90 12.72
C GLN A 76 -6.73 -9.41 12.67
N MET A 77 -6.42 -10.23 13.68
CA MET A 77 -5.20 -10.99 13.82
C MET A 77 -5.16 -12.03 12.70
N GLY A 78 -4.60 -11.66 11.55
CA GLY A 78 -4.31 -12.60 10.48
C GLY A 78 -4.59 -12.06 9.08
N LYS A 79 -3.62 -11.30 8.55
CA LYS A 79 -3.34 -11.15 7.11
C LYS A 79 -4.59 -11.01 6.23
N ASN A 80 -5.22 -9.84 6.24
CA ASN A 80 -6.22 -9.50 5.21
C ASN A 80 -5.52 -9.52 3.85
N VAL A 81 -5.86 -10.51 3.03
CA VAL A 81 -5.23 -10.72 1.72
C VAL A 81 -5.59 -9.56 0.81
N ILE A 82 -4.60 -9.05 0.10
CA ILE A 82 -4.79 -8.07 -0.96
C ILE A 82 -5.48 -8.72 -2.15
N ASN A 83 -6.58 -8.13 -2.59
CA ASN A 83 -7.33 -8.49 -3.78
C ASN A 83 -7.25 -7.36 -4.80
N ASP A 84 -7.34 -7.71 -6.09
CA ASP A 84 -7.34 -6.76 -7.22
C ASP A 84 -6.21 -5.73 -7.18
N GLY A 85 -5.05 -6.15 -6.67
CA GLY A 85 -3.91 -5.27 -6.48
C GLY A 85 -3.26 -4.87 -7.80
N LYS A 86 -3.06 -3.57 -7.98
CA LYS A 86 -2.51 -2.96 -9.20
C LYS A 86 -1.40 -1.97 -8.88
N ILE A 87 -0.44 -1.89 -9.77
CA ILE A 87 0.70 -0.96 -9.71
C ILE A 87 0.67 -0.09 -10.98
N LYS A 88 0.77 1.22 -10.81
CA LYS A 88 0.90 2.20 -11.89
C LYS A 88 1.92 3.27 -11.51
N GLY A 89 3.19 3.02 -11.87
CA GLY A 89 4.30 3.84 -11.40
C GLY A 89 4.39 3.78 -9.87
N ASP A 90 4.44 4.95 -9.23
CA ASP A 90 4.49 5.06 -7.77
C ASP A 90 3.11 4.97 -7.07
N ILE A 91 2.04 4.73 -7.84
CA ILE A 91 0.68 4.57 -7.33
C ILE A 91 0.34 3.09 -7.25
N ILE A 92 -0.19 2.67 -6.10
CA ILE A 92 -0.76 1.35 -5.91
C ILE A 92 -2.25 1.45 -5.57
N SER A 93 -3.02 0.42 -5.90
CA SER A 93 -4.40 0.28 -5.44
C SER A 93 -4.72 -1.18 -5.19
N PHE A 94 -5.51 -1.45 -4.16
CA PHE A 94 -5.95 -2.80 -3.84
C PHE A 94 -7.21 -2.78 -2.98
N THR A 95 -7.83 -3.94 -2.82
CA THR A 95 -8.98 -4.15 -1.92
C THR A 95 -8.60 -5.18 -0.85
N CYS A 96 -8.97 -4.91 0.41
CA CYS A 96 -8.94 -5.91 1.48
C CYS A 96 -10.36 -6.14 1.99
N LEU A 97 -10.66 -7.36 2.43
CA LEU A 97 -11.93 -7.63 3.11
C LEU A 97 -11.80 -7.28 4.57
N PHE A 98 -12.80 -6.56 5.09
CA PHE A 98 -12.92 -6.22 6.49
C PHE A 98 -14.35 -6.57 6.92
N ASN A 99 -14.50 -7.51 7.87
CA ASN A 99 -15.81 -8.07 8.25
C ASN A 99 -16.63 -8.53 7.03
N GLY A 100 -15.97 -9.18 6.07
CA GLY A 100 -16.59 -9.66 4.82
C GLY A 100 -16.95 -8.57 3.81
N LYS A 101 -16.74 -7.27 4.13
CA LYS A 101 -16.99 -6.16 3.22
C LYS A 101 -15.70 -5.68 2.55
N PRO A 102 -15.69 -5.41 1.23
CA PRO A 102 -14.51 -4.89 0.56
C PRO A 102 -14.23 -3.45 0.98
N ILE A 103 -12.99 -3.18 1.37
CA ILE A 103 -12.43 -1.85 1.62
C ILE A 103 -11.35 -1.59 0.57
N ALA A 104 -11.54 -0.53 -0.22
CA ALA A 104 -10.57 -0.11 -1.23
C ALA A 104 -9.50 0.81 -0.61
N TYR A 105 -8.25 0.55 -0.96
CA TYR A 105 -7.09 1.34 -0.58
C TYR A 105 -6.42 1.92 -1.83
N LYS A 106 -5.99 3.18 -1.73
CA LYS A 106 -5.10 3.83 -2.68
C LYS A 106 -3.82 4.21 -1.99
N GLY A 107 -2.69 3.90 -2.62
CA GLY A 107 -1.37 4.15 -2.08
C GLY A 107 -0.47 4.96 -3.00
N THR A 108 0.42 5.75 -2.41
CA THR A 108 1.54 6.39 -3.09
C THR A 108 2.84 6.02 -2.38
N ILE A 109 3.86 5.65 -3.15
CA ILE A 109 5.17 5.27 -2.64
C ILE A 109 6.18 6.37 -2.97
N GLU A 110 6.88 6.83 -1.94
CA GLU A 110 7.96 7.82 -2.06
C GLU A 110 9.18 7.29 -1.30
N GLY A 111 10.03 6.52 -2.00
CA GLY A 111 11.20 5.86 -1.41
C GLY A 111 10.81 4.85 -0.33
N ASP A 112 11.11 5.18 0.93
CA ASP A 112 10.82 4.36 2.12
C ASP A 112 9.54 4.76 2.85
N LYS A 113 8.69 5.58 2.21
CA LYS A 113 7.40 6.01 2.73
C LYS A 113 6.28 5.49 1.83
N LEU A 114 5.32 4.81 2.42
CA LEU A 114 4.06 4.40 1.78
C LEU A 114 2.91 5.16 2.44
N VAL A 115 2.16 5.93 1.65
CA VAL A 115 0.96 6.63 2.13
C VAL A 115 -0.25 5.88 1.61
N LEU A 116 -1.07 5.31 2.49
CA LEU A 116 -2.35 4.69 2.15
C LEU A 116 -3.51 5.59 2.54
N THR A 117 -4.53 5.61 1.69
CA THR A 117 -5.81 6.26 1.95
C THR A 117 -6.94 5.29 1.70
N THR A 118 -7.99 5.37 2.51
CA THR A 118 -9.22 4.62 2.34
C THR A 118 -10.40 5.42 2.87
N THR A 119 -11.61 5.07 2.45
CA THR A 119 -12.85 5.62 3.01
C THR A 119 -13.52 4.52 3.83
N TYR A 120 -13.65 4.75 5.14
CA TYR A 120 -14.29 3.84 6.08
C TYR A 120 -15.36 4.60 6.87
N ASN A 121 -16.60 4.10 6.92
CA ASN A 121 -17.73 4.78 7.55
C ASN A 121 -17.91 6.25 7.12
N SER A 122 -17.76 6.51 5.81
CA SER A 122 -17.81 7.86 5.21
C SER A 122 -16.71 8.83 5.66
N GLN A 123 -15.74 8.36 6.45
CA GLN A 123 -14.56 9.11 6.86
C GLN A 123 -13.36 8.72 5.99
N ASN A 124 -12.57 9.71 5.59
CA ASN A 124 -11.32 9.46 4.89
C ASN A 124 -10.21 9.20 5.91
N VAL A 125 -9.68 7.98 5.90
CA VAL A 125 -8.59 7.55 6.77
C VAL A 125 -7.29 7.59 5.98
N LYS A 126 -6.24 8.17 6.57
CA LYS A 126 -4.89 8.22 6.00
C LYS A 126 -3.92 7.50 6.93
N ALA A 127 -3.19 6.53 6.38
CA ALA A 127 -2.10 5.85 7.05
C ALA A 127 -0.76 6.22 6.38
N THR A 128 0.24 6.60 7.17
CA THR A 128 1.61 6.79 6.68
C THR A 128 2.48 5.68 7.26
N LEU A 129 2.98 4.82 6.39
CA LEU A 129 3.83 3.69 6.73
C LEU A 129 5.27 3.98 6.29
N LYS A 130 6.21 3.44 7.04
CA LYS A 130 7.63 3.39 6.69
C LYS A 130 7.99 1.96 6.32
N ARG A 131 8.91 1.81 5.36
CA ARG A 131 9.49 0.51 5.05
C ARG A 131 10.13 -0.07 6.31
N ALA A 132 9.84 -1.33 6.60
CA ALA A 132 10.50 -2.04 7.69
C ALA A 132 11.98 -2.22 7.34
N LYS A 133 12.84 -2.03 8.34
CA LYS A 133 14.27 -2.37 8.24
C LYS A 133 14.46 -3.88 8.28
#